data_AF-A0A1A8IP97-F1
#
_entry.id   AF-A0A1A8IP97-F1
#
_cell.length_a   1.000
_cell.length_b   1.000
_cell.length_c   1.000
_cell.angle_alpha   90.00
_cell.angle_beta   90.00
_cell.angle_gamma   90.00
#
_symmetry.space_group_name_H-M   'P 1'
#
loop_
_entity.id
_entity.type
_entity.pdbx_description
1 polymer ?
#
loop_
_entity_poly.entity_id
_entity_poly.type
_entity_poly.pdbx_seq_one_letter_code
_entity_poly.pdbx_strand_id
1 'polypeptide(L)'
;MCVCVCVSGLEGEAAPVLQVMRRYIRTFFGCEECGRHFETAAASSLEQVKNRDQQILWLWNQHNRVNTRLSGALSDDPLFPKAPWPSPALCPSCHEEKNGVHLWNQNQVLGFLRHHYGASNLSPRYSLSPPRLPAALPDPVRTVQPQAEHRGAAAVKGAERKPEEQPEPRPGHPALRGKPEEVPEHGGRGVWVLGLGFNSVDMSLCVVLYACSCLFLMLLFFFFKFRSRRWKRRHHLHV
;
A
#
# COMPACT_ATOMS: atom_id res chain seq x y z
N MET A 1 13.64 -7.00 31.79
CA MET A 1 14.22 -6.52 30.52
C MET A 1 13.09 -6.14 29.58
N CYS A 2 12.94 -4.85 29.25
CA CYS A 2 12.26 -4.46 28.02
C CYS A 2 13.34 -4.40 26.94
N VAL A 3 13.22 -5.20 25.89
CA VAL A 3 14.07 -5.04 24.71
C VAL A 3 13.55 -3.81 23.97
N CYS A 4 14.27 -2.71 24.10
CA CYS A 4 14.12 -1.57 23.21
C CYS A 4 14.61 -2.04 21.84
N VAL A 5 13.69 -2.29 20.90
CA VAL A 5 14.09 -2.46 19.50
C VAL A 5 14.44 -1.06 19.01
N CYS A 6 15.73 -0.72 19.08
CA CYS A 6 16.27 0.43 18.38
C CYS A 6 16.04 0.20 16.88
N VAL A 7 15.10 0.92 16.28
CA VAL A 7 15.07 1.12 14.84
C VAL A 7 16.10 2.19 14.53
N SER A 8 17.38 1.79 14.60
CA SER A 8 18.48 2.66 14.21
C SER A 8 18.57 2.65 12.68
N GLY A 9 18.20 3.76 12.03
CA GLY A 9 18.63 4.09 10.66
C GLY A 9 17.57 4.04 9.55
N LEU A 10 16.49 4.81 9.67
CA LEU A 10 15.56 5.08 8.55
C LEU A 10 15.58 6.56 8.12
N GLU A 11 16.75 7.17 8.08
CA GLU A 11 16.97 8.39 7.30
C GLU A 11 17.87 8.02 6.11
N GLY A 12 17.26 7.66 4.99
CA GLY A 12 17.93 7.67 3.68
C GLY A 12 17.72 6.49 2.73
N GLU A 13 17.33 5.31 3.20
CA GLU A 13 17.10 4.16 2.32
C GLU A 13 15.85 3.41 2.79
N ALA A 14 14.72 3.60 2.07
CA ALA A 14 13.52 2.81 2.33
C ALA A 14 13.91 1.32 2.26
N ALA A 15 13.61 0.56 3.31
CA ALA A 15 13.91 -0.87 3.33
C ALA A 15 13.41 -1.51 2.02
N PRO A 16 14.22 -2.37 1.35
CA PRO A 16 13.82 -2.99 0.09
C PRO A 16 12.41 -3.56 0.21
N VAL A 17 11.53 -3.25 -0.75
CA VAL A 17 10.09 -3.54 -0.68
C VAL A 17 9.82 -5.00 -0.30
N LEU A 18 10.60 -5.93 -0.84
CA LEU A 18 10.46 -7.35 -0.51
C LEU A 18 10.73 -7.70 0.95
N GLN A 19 11.62 -6.98 1.65
CA GLN A 19 11.87 -7.19 3.09
C GLN A 19 10.66 -6.72 3.91
N VAL A 20 10.06 -5.61 3.52
CA VAL A 20 8.81 -5.12 4.15
C VAL A 20 7.69 -6.11 3.92
N MET A 21 7.52 -6.61 2.68
CA MET A 21 6.54 -7.64 2.36
C MET A 21 6.79 -8.93 3.15
N ARG A 22 8.03 -9.42 3.23
CA ARG A 22 8.39 -10.62 4.01
C ARG A 22 7.96 -10.46 5.47
N ARG A 23 8.28 -9.32 6.08
CA ARG A 23 7.90 -9.05 7.48
C ARG A 23 6.40 -8.96 7.65
N TYR A 24 5.69 -8.28 6.75
CA TYR A 24 4.23 -8.20 6.77
C TYR A 24 3.60 -9.59 6.66
N ILE A 25 4.03 -10.39 5.67
CA ILE A 25 3.48 -11.72 5.42
C ILE A 25 3.70 -12.64 6.62
N ARG A 26 4.89 -12.59 7.22
CA ARG A 26 5.23 -13.38 8.40
C ARG A 26 4.42 -13.00 9.65
N THR A 27 4.00 -11.74 9.78
CA THR A 27 3.43 -11.22 11.04
C THR A 27 1.93 -10.99 10.99
N PHE A 28 1.37 -10.62 9.84
CA PHE A 28 -0.01 -10.13 9.72
C PHE A 28 -0.86 -10.87 8.70
N PHE A 29 -0.28 -11.72 7.84
CA PHE A 29 -1.05 -12.41 6.82
C PHE A 29 -1.86 -13.56 7.41
N GLY A 30 -3.19 -13.53 7.20
CA GLY A 30 -4.12 -14.43 7.89
C GLY A 30 -3.95 -15.92 7.57
N CYS A 31 -3.45 -16.27 6.38
CA CYS A 31 -3.17 -17.67 6.04
C CYS A 31 -1.75 -18.05 6.53
N GLU A 32 -1.69 -18.71 7.69
CA GLU A 32 -0.42 -19.15 8.29
C GLU A 32 0.37 -20.09 7.36
N GLU A 33 -0.30 -21.06 6.74
CA GLU A 33 0.34 -22.01 5.81
C GLU A 33 0.95 -21.29 4.59
N CYS A 34 0.21 -20.33 4.03
CA CYS A 34 0.66 -19.51 2.91
C CYS A 34 1.89 -18.67 3.31
N GLY A 35 1.84 -18.07 4.51
CA GLY A 35 2.94 -17.30 5.08
C GLY A 35 4.20 -18.14 5.28
N ARG A 36 4.06 -19.37 5.80
CA ARG A 36 5.19 -20.31 5.98
C ARG A 36 5.84 -20.70 4.65
N HIS A 37 5.04 -20.93 3.61
CA HIS A 37 5.55 -21.20 2.27
C HIS A 37 6.31 -20.01 1.69
N PHE A 38 5.76 -18.79 1.81
CA PHE A 38 6.43 -17.59 1.37
C PHE A 38 7.74 -17.34 2.13
N GLU A 39 7.74 -17.52 3.46
CA GLU A 39 8.92 -17.33 4.30
C GLU A 39 10.03 -18.34 3.94
N THR A 40 9.67 -19.59 3.64
CA THR A 40 10.63 -20.60 3.19
C THR A 40 11.30 -20.18 1.88
N ALA A 41 10.51 -19.68 0.91
CA ALA A 41 11.05 -19.17 -0.35
C ALA A 41 11.93 -17.92 -0.12
N ALA A 42 11.48 -16.99 0.72
CA ALA A 42 12.21 -15.78 1.06
C ALA A 42 13.56 -16.09 1.72
N ALA A 43 13.58 -16.96 2.72
CA ALA A 43 14.81 -17.37 3.42
C ALA A 43 15.84 -18.01 2.48
N SER A 44 15.40 -18.69 1.41
CA SER A 44 16.31 -19.38 0.49
C SER A 44 17.08 -18.49 -0.48
N SER A 45 16.50 -17.36 -0.92
CA SER A 45 17.03 -16.63 -2.09
C SER A 45 16.84 -15.12 -2.06
N LEU A 46 16.03 -14.56 -1.14
CA LEU A 46 15.73 -13.12 -1.16
C LEU A 46 16.96 -12.27 -0.85
N GLU A 47 17.94 -12.77 -0.10
CA GLU A 47 19.18 -12.05 0.22
C GLU A 47 20.08 -11.80 -1.01
N GLN A 48 19.92 -12.60 -2.08
CA GLN A 48 20.69 -12.48 -3.32
C GLN A 48 20.13 -11.38 -4.24
N VAL A 49 18.91 -10.91 -3.97
CA VAL A 49 18.20 -9.90 -4.76
C VAL A 49 18.69 -8.51 -4.34
N LYS A 50 19.35 -7.78 -5.24
CA LYS A 50 20.02 -6.51 -4.91
C LYS A 50 19.32 -5.26 -5.45
N ASN A 51 18.76 -5.34 -6.66
CA ASN A 51 18.19 -4.17 -7.32
C ASN A 51 16.67 -4.28 -7.53
N ARG A 52 16.04 -3.15 -7.89
CA ARG A 52 14.58 -3.04 -8.06
C ARG A 52 14.03 -4.06 -9.06
N ASP A 53 14.73 -4.30 -10.15
CA ASP A 53 14.26 -5.17 -11.23
C ASP A 53 14.34 -6.64 -10.85
N GLN A 54 15.41 -7.02 -10.16
CA GLN A 54 15.52 -8.33 -9.54
C GLN A 54 14.43 -8.54 -8.47
N GLN A 55 14.04 -7.50 -7.71
CA GLN A 55 12.92 -7.62 -6.77
C GLN A 55 11.59 -7.92 -7.48
N ILE A 56 11.32 -7.22 -8.59
CA ILE A 56 10.14 -7.44 -9.42
C ILE A 56 10.14 -8.88 -9.98
N LEU A 57 11.25 -9.30 -10.59
CA LEU A 57 11.38 -10.63 -11.18
C LEU A 57 11.36 -11.75 -10.14
N TRP A 58 11.97 -11.54 -8.97
CA TRP A 58 11.95 -12.53 -7.89
C TRP A 58 10.51 -12.77 -7.42
N LEU A 59 9.76 -11.71 -7.15
CA LEU A 59 8.38 -11.84 -6.67
C LEU A 59 7.48 -12.48 -7.73
N TRP A 60 7.62 -12.08 -9.00
CA TRP A 60 6.95 -12.71 -10.13
C TRP A 60 7.26 -14.20 -10.22
N ASN A 61 8.54 -14.59 -10.12
CA ASN A 61 8.94 -15.99 -10.17
C ASN A 61 8.35 -16.80 -9.00
N GLN A 62 8.40 -16.27 -7.77
CA GLN A 62 7.79 -16.94 -6.62
C GLN A 62 6.27 -17.09 -6.77
N HIS A 63 5.59 -16.07 -7.30
CA HIS A 63 4.16 -16.14 -7.55
C HIS A 63 3.84 -17.24 -8.57
N ASN A 64 4.62 -17.35 -9.65
CA ASN A 64 4.44 -18.43 -10.62
C ASN A 64 4.71 -19.82 -10.06
N ARG A 65 5.69 -19.98 -9.16
CA ARG A 65 5.90 -21.26 -8.45
C ARG A 65 4.68 -21.62 -7.59
N VAL A 66 4.04 -20.63 -6.97
CA VAL A 66 2.79 -20.83 -6.23
C VAL A 66 1.66 -21.20 -7.19
N ASN A 67 1.52 -20.52 -8.33
CA ASN A 67 0.50 -20.85 -9.33
C ASN A 67 0.65 -22.30 -9.82
N THR A 68 1.86 -22.73 -10.17
CA THR A 68 2.10 -24.12 -10.60
C THR A 68 1.76 -25.13 -9.50
N ARG A 69 2.13 -24.85 -8.24
CA ARG A 69 1.84 -25.75 -7.12
C ARG A 69 0.33 -25.85 -6.81
N LEU A 70 -0.39 -24.74 -6.92
CA LEU A 70 -1.82 -24.67 -6.58
C LEU A 70 -2.74 -25.02 -7.75
N SER A 71 -2.22 -25.15 -8.97
CA SER A 71 -2.99 -25.56 -10.14
C SER A 71 -3.71 -26.88 -9.89
N GLY A 72 -5.04 -26.86 -10.01
CA GLY A 72 -5.89 -28.03 -9.80
C GLY A 72 -6.09 -28.44 -8.33
N ALA A 73 -5.62 -27.63 -7.38
CA ALA A 73 -5.91 -27.85 -5.96
C ALA A 73 -7.37 -27.52 -5.63
N LEU A 74 -7.86 -27.97 -4.47
CA LEU A 74 -9.22 -27.65 -3.99
C LEU A 74 -9.47 -26.15 -3.79
N SER A 75 -8.41 -25.36 -3.58
CA SER A 75 -8.47 -23.90 -3.46
C SER A 75 -8.29 -23.17 -4.79
N ASP A 76 -8.17 -23.89 -5.91
CA ASP A 76 -8.09 -23.33 -7.25
C ASP A 76 -9.50 -23.01 -7.76
N ASP A 77 -9.77 -21.73 -8.01
CA ASP A 77 -11.08 -21.27 -8.48
C ASP A 77 -11.31 -21.76 -9.92
N PRO A 78 -12.38 -22.53 -10.22
CA PRO A 78 -12.66 -23.02 -11.56
C PRO A 78 -12.81 -21.93 -12.62
N LEU A 79 -13.22 -20.71 -12.24
CA LEU A 79 -13.34 -19.57 -13.16
C LEU A 79 -12.00 -18.86 -13.40
N PHE A 80 -11.05 -19.02 -12.48
CA PHE A 80 -9.73 -18.37 -12.53
C PHE A 80 -8.62 -19.38 -12.20
N PRO A 81 -8.46 -20.42 -13.05
CA PRO A 81 -7.51 -21.50 -12.80
C PRO A 81 -6.08 -20.96 -12.70
N LYS A 82 -5.29 -21.49 -11.77
CA LYS A 82 -3.88 -21.09 -11.66
C LYS A 82 -3.12 -21.55 -12.90
N ALA A 83 -2.41 -20.63 -13.52
CA ALA A 83 -1.55 -20.88 -14.66
C ALA A 83 -0.26 -20.04 -14.55
N PRO A 84 0.81 -20.42 -15.28
CA PRO A 84 1.95 -19.55 -15.42
C PRO A 84 1.53 -18.20 -16.02
N TRP A 85 1.95 -17.12 -15.38
CA TRP A 85 1.56 -15.75 -15.70
C TRP A 85 2.78 -14.94 -16.18
N PRO A 86 2.64 -14.07 -17.20
CA PRO A 86 1.45 -13.86 -18.02
C PRO A 86 1.14 -15.05 -18.92
N SER A 87 -0.09 -15.09 -19.44
CA SER A 87 -0.44 -16.03 -20.51
C SER A 87 0.19 -15.58 -21.84
N PRO A 88 0.39 -16.51 -22.80
CA PRO A 88 0.86 -16.15 -24.14
C PRO A 88 -0.04 -15.13 -24.85
N ALA A 89 -1.34 -15.12 -24.55
CA ALA A 89 -2.27 -14.12 -25.09
C ALA A 89 -2.03 -12.71 -24.53
N LEU A 90 -1.54 -12.58 -23.29
CA LEU A 90 -1.26 -11.28 -22.66
C LEU A 90 0.12 -10.73 -23.02
N CYS A 91 1.12 -11.60 -23.15
CA CYS A 91 2.47 -11.19 -23.53
C CYS A 91 3.15 -12.24 -24.40
N PRO A 92 2.89 -12.31 -25.71
CA PRO A 92 3.51 -13.30 -26.58
C PRO A 92 5.05 -13.25 -26.53
N SER A 93 5.63 -12.04 -26.49
CA SER A 93 7.08 -11.83 -26.43
C SER A 93 7.72 -12.30 -25.12
N CYS A 94 6.95 -12.55 -24.06
CA CYS A 94 7.45 -13.09 -22.81
C CYS A 94 7.80 -14.58 -22.91
N HIS A 95 7.29 -15.30 -23.92
CA HIS A 95 7.45 -16.74 -24.07
C HIS A 95 8.41 -17.04 -25.22
N GLU A 96 9.38 -17.91 -24.94
CA GLU A 96 10.30 -18.47 -25.92
C GLU A 96 10.25 -20.00 -25.86
N GLU A 97 10.71 -20.64 -26.92
CA GLU A 97 10.85 -22.08 -26.98
C GLU A 97 12.24 -22.43 -27.51
N LYS A 98 12.96 -23.30 -26.79
CA LYS A 98 14.26 -23.82 -27.24
C LYS A 98 14.25 -25.33 -27.06
N ASN A 99 14.44 -26.05 -28.15
CA ASN A 99 14.44 -27.52 -28.18
C ASN A 99 13.16 -28.15 -27.57
N GLY A 100 11.99 -27.57 -27.81
CA GLY A 100 10.72 -28.06 -27.24
C GLY A 100 10.48 -27.68 -25.77
N VAL A 101 11.40 -26.93 -25.15
CA VAL A 101 11.27 -26.49 -23.75
C VAL A 101 10.86 -25.03 -23.71
N HIS A 102 9.78 -24.75 -22.98
CA HIS A 102 9.32 -23.39 -22.71
C HIS A 102 10.33 -22.63 -21.85
N LEU A 103 10.64 -21.40 -22.27
CA LEU A 103 11.54 -20.48 -21.62
C LEU A 103 10.86 -19.12 -21.47
N TRP A 104 11.26 -18.39 -20.41
CA TRP A 104 10.80 -17.03 -20.19
C TRP A 104 11.84 -16.04 -20.70
N ASN A 105 11.43 -15.13 -21.58
CA ASN A 105 12.24 -13.95 -21.89
C ASN A 105 12.11 -12.95 -20.74
N GLN A 106 13.06 -12.99 -19.79
CA GLN A 106 12.98 -12.15 -18.58
C GLN A 106 12.98 -10.65 -18.87
N ASN A 107 13.59 -10.19 -19.97
CA ASN A 107 13.58 -8.78 -20.34
C ASN A 107 12.17 -8.33 -20.78
N GLN A 108 11.50 -9.14 -21.59
CA GLN A 108 10.11 -8.89 -22.01
C GLN A 108 9.14 -9.01 -20.84
N VAL A 109 9.34 -10.00 -19.95
CA VAL A 109 8.57 -10.13 -18.70
C VAL A 109 8.72 -8.90 -17.81
N LEU A 110 9.94 -8.41 -17.59
CA LEU A 110 10.18 -7.21 -16.79
C LEU A 110 9.51 -5.97 -17.40
N GLY A 111 9.62 -5.80 -18.72
CA GLY A 111 8.94 -4.73 -19.45
C GLY A 111 7.43 -4.79 -19.29
N PHE A 112 6.85 -5.98 -19.47
CA PHE A 112 5.43 -6.24 -19.28
C PHE A 112 4.98 -5.95 -17.84
N LEU A 113 5.71 -6.43 -16.82
CA LEU A 113 5.40 -6.21 -15.41
C LEU A 113 5.36 -4.73 -15.04
N ARG A 114 6.36 -3.96 -15.50
CA ARG A 114 6.43 -2.50 -15.26
C ARG A 114 5.26 -1.76 -15.90
N HIS A 115 4.83 -2.19 -17.08
CA HIS A 115 3.68 -1.61 -17.77
C HIS A 115 2.35 -2.03 -17.10
N HIS A 116 2.16 -3.32 -16.85
CA HIS A 116 0.94 -3.90 -16.32
C HIS A 116 0.61 -3.41 -14.90
N TYR A 117 1.63 -3.25 -14.04
CA TYR A 117 1.47 -2.70 -12.69
C TYR A 117 1.82 -1.20 -12.63
N GLY A 118 1.93 -0.53 -13.78
CA GLY A 118 2.21 0.90 -13.87
C GLY A 118 0.98 1.76 -13.61
N ALA A 119 1.19 3.01 -13.19
CA ALA A 119 0.10 3.96 -12.89
C ALA A 119 -0.86 4.18 -14.07
N SER A 120 -0.35 4.10 -15.31
CA SER A 120 -1.14 4.24 -16.53
C SER A 120 -2.15 3.09 -16.75
N ASN A 121 -1.93 1.93 -16.14
CA ASN A 121 -2.81 0.77 -16.25
C ASN A 121 -3.78 0.62 -15.07
N LEU A 122 -3.89 1.65 -14.22
CA LEU A 122 -4.86 1.70 -13.13
C LEU A 122 -6.21 2.22 -13.64
N SER A 123 -7.28 1.47 -13.36
CA SER A 123 -8.64 1.90 -13.69
C SER A 123 -9.11 3.00 -12.71
N PRO A 124 -9.58 4.16 -13.19
CA PRO A 124 -10.10 5.22 -12.33
C PRO A 124 -11.52 4.93 -11.81
N ARG A 125 -12.16 3.82 -12.23
CA ARG A 125 -13.56 3.53 -11.88
C ARG A 125 -13.85 3.49 -10.37
N TYR A 126 -12.83 3.17 -9.57
CA TYR A 126 -12.94 3.10 -8.11
C TYR A 126 -12.00 4.08 -7.40
N SER A 127 -11.34 4.99 -8.12
CA SER A 127 -10.56 6.03 -7.47
C SER A 127 -11.51 7.03 -6.81
N LEU A 128 -11.40 7.19 -5.50
CA LEU A 128 -12.13 8.23 -4.77
C LEU A 128 -11.77 9.58 -5.38
N SER A 129 -12.79 10.32 -5.85
CA SER A 129 -12.59 11.69 -6.29
C SER A 129 -12.16 12.51 -5.07
N PRO A 130 -11.01 13.18 -5.08
CA PRO A 130 -10.67 14.12 -4.02
C PRO A 130 -11.81 15.14 -3.87
N PRO A 131 -12.21 15.52 -2.64
CA PRO A 131 -13.13 16.62 -2.45
C PRO A 131 -12.63 17.84 -3.22
N ARG A 132 -13.47 18.40 -4.10
CA ARG A 132 -13.14 19.66 -4.79
C ARG A 132 -13.01 20.74 -3.72
N LEU A 133 -11.77 21.12 -3.39
CA LEU A 133 -11.53 22.33 -2.62
C LEU A 133 -12.10 23.52 -3.43
N PRO A 134 -12.85 24.44 -2.83
CA PRO A 134 -13.34 25.62 -3.53
C PRO A 134 -12.16 26.36 -4.16
N ALA A 135 -12.30 26.72 -5.45
CA ALA A 135 -11.30 27.51 -6.15
C ALA A 135 -11.01 28.79 -5.35
N ALA A 136 -9.73 29.06 -5.08
CA ALA A 136 -9.32 30.31 -4.47
C ALA A 136 -9.82 31.48 -5.34
N LEU A 137 -10.40 32.48 -4.67
CA LEU A 137 -10.89 33.71 -5.30
C LEU A 137 -9.78 34.39 -6.13
N PRO A 138 -10.11 35.03 -7.26
CA PRO A 138 -9.13 35.73 -8.07
C PRO A 138 -8.58 36.98 -7.35
N ASP A 139 -7.25 37.14 -7.38
CA ASP A 139 -6.55 38.32 -6.87
C ASP A 139 -7.01 39.61 -7.59
N PRO A 140 -7.05 40.77 -6.89
CA PRO A 140 -7.47 42.01 -7.48
C PRO A 140 -6.41 42.56 -8.45
N VAL A 141 -6.89 42.80 -9.67
CA VAL A 141 -6.34 43.58 -10.78
C VAL A 141 -5.19 44.52 -10.39
N ARG A 142 -4.00 44.25 -10.93
CA ARG A 142 -2.88 45.21 -10.97
C ARG A 142 -3.09 46.15 -12.15
N THR A 143 -3.31 47.42 -11.83
CA THR A 143 -3.51 48.56 -12.72
C THR A 143 -2.40 48.64 -13.77
N VAL A 144 -2.77 48.58 -15.05
CA VAL A 144 -1.90 48.93 -16.18
C VAL A 144 -2.14 50.39 -16.52
N GLN A 145 -1.07 51.19 -16.64
CA GLN A 145 -1.11 52.47 -17.33
C GLN A 145 -0.19 52.44 -18.57
N PRO A 146 -0.52 53.22 -19.62
CA PRO A 146 -0.20 52.89 -21.01
C PRO A 146 0.91 53.76 -21.61
N GLN A 147 1.66 53.21 -22.55
CA GLN A 147 2.31 53.99 -23.61
C GLN A 147 2.17 53.29 -24.97
N ALA A 148 1.43 53.98 -25.85
CA ALA A 148 1.49 53.94 -27.32
C ALA A 148 2.91 54.34 -27.78
N GLU A 149 3.46 54.08 -28.97
CA GLU A 149 3.04 53.72 -30.34
C GLU A 149 4.40 53.35 -31.02
N HIS A 150 4.59 52.54 -32.08
CA HIS A 150 4.09 52.71 -33.45
C HIS A 150 4.78 51.65 -34.36
N ARG A 151 4.01 51.15 -35.35
CA ARG A 151 4.38 50.62 -36.69
C ARG A 151 4.99 49.22 -36.90
N GLY A 152 4.31 48.46 -37.77
CA GLY A 152 4.92 47.45 -38.64
C GLY A 152 3.96 46.35 -39.11
N ALA A 153 3.24 46.60 -40.20
CA ALA A 153 2.26 45.69 -40.81
C ALA A 153 2.89 44.46 -41.49
N ALA A 154 2.18 43.32 -41.49
CA ALA A 154 1.77 42.57 -42.69
C ALA A 154 1.07 41.25 -42.29
N ALA A 155 -0.05 41.00 -42.97
CA ALA A 155 -0.92 39.85 -42.77
C ALA A 155 -0.67 38.75 -43.82
N VAL A 156 -1.42 37.64 -43.66
CA VAL A 156 -1.84 36.65 -44.68
C VAL A 156 -0.82 35.50 -44.90
N LYS A 157 -1.13 34.19 -44.87
CA LYS A 157 -2.26 33.34 -45.38
C LYS A 157 -2.17 31.97 -44.65
N GLY A 158 -3.28 31.29 -44.31
CA GLY A 158 -3.83 30.12 -45.03
C GLY A 158 -3.08 28.80 -44.71
N ALA A 159 -3.67 27.64 -44.38
CA ALA A 159 -4.93 27.06 -44.82
C ALA A 159 -5.35 25.86 -43.93
N GLU A 160 -6.65 25.53 -44.03
CA GLU A 160 -7.39 24.33 -43.57
C GLU A 160 -6.70 22.98 -43.89
N ARG A 161 -6.93 21.88 -43.14
CA ARG A 161 -8.17 21.07 -43.20
C ARG A 161 -8.31 20.01 -42.09
N LYS A 162 -9.59 19.69 -41.86
CA LYS A 162 -10.35 18.79 -40.96
C LYS A 162 -9.97 17.28 -40.93
N PRO A 163 -10.62 16.49 -40.03
CA PRO A 163 -10.16 15.21 -39.47
C PRO A 163 -10.92 13.98 -40.01
N GLU A 164 -10.45 12.80 -39.62
CA GLU A 164 -11.17 11.52 -39.78
C GLU A 164 -11.30 10.81 -38.41
N GLU A 165 -12.52 10.45 -38.08
CA GLU A 165 -13.00 9.62 -36.96
C GLU A 165 -13.60 8.36 -37.62
N GLN A 166 -13.51 7.14 -37.08
CA GLN A 166 -14.51 6.48 -36.21
C GLN A 166 -14.37 4.91 -36.37
N PRO A 167 -15.14 4.03 -35.70
CA PRO A 167 -15.15 3.62 -34.27
C PRO A 167 -15.05 2.08 -34.05
N GLU A 168 -14.96 1.66 -32.77
CA GLU A 168 -15.15 0.27 -32.29
C GLU A 168 -16.45 0.13 -31.45
N PRO A 169 -17.17 -1.02 -31.46
CA PRO A 169 -18.50 -1.17 -30.84
C PRO A 169 -18.47 -1.75 -29.40
N ARG A 170 -19.48 -1.37 -28.60
CA ARG A 170 -19.83 -1.95 -27.29
C ARG A 170 -21.23 -2.57 -27.32
N PRO A 171 -21.54 -3.56 -26.45
CA PRO A 171 -22.90 -3.84 -26.00
C PRO A 171 -23.13 -3.46 -24.52
N GLY A 172 -24.24 -2.75 -24.23
CA GLY A 172 -24.84 -2.60 -22.88
C GLY A 172 -25.89 -3.70 -22.59
N HIS A 173 -26.70 -3.80 -21.53
CA HIS A 173 -27.28 -2.99 -20.42
C HIS A 173 -27.81 -4.01 -19.34
N PRO A 174 -28.58 -3.70 -18.26
CA PRO A 174 -28.97 -2.42 -17.63
C PRO A 174 -28.76 -2.36 -16.09
N ALA A 175 -28.85 -1.13 -15.56
CA ALA A 175 -28.92 -0.81 -14.14
C ALA A 175 -30.37 -0.83 -13.61
N LEU A 176 -30.58 -1.35 -12.39
CA LEU A 176 -31.81 -1.17 -11.63
C LEU A 176 -31.65 -0.04 -10.60
N ARG A 177 -32.72 0.74 -10.50
CA ARG A 177 -32.85 2.05 -9.88
C ARG A 177 -33.26 1.93 -8.40
N GLY A 178 -32.55 2.61 -7.51
CA GLY A 178 -32.97 2.85 -6.12
C GLY A 178 -32.58 4.28 -5.71
N LYS A 179 -33.57 5.06 -5.28
CA LYS A 179 -33.49 6.50 -4.95
C LYS A 179 -33.10 6.66 -3.47
N PRO A 180 -32.21 7.60 -3.06
CA PRO A 180 -32.07 7.95 -1.64
C PRO A 180 -33.06 9.06 -1.26
N GLU A 181 -33.63 8.90 -0.08
CA GLU A 181 -34.47 9.85 0.65
C GLU A 181 -33.58 10.81 1.46
N GLU A 182 -33.86 12.11 1.42
CA GLU A 182 -33.19 13.16 2.18
C GLU A 182 -33.90 13.38 3.53
N VAL A 183 -33.19 13.47 4.66
CA VAL A 183 -33.39 14.46 5.77
C VAL A 183 -32.17 14.43 6.74
N PRO A 184 -31.93 15.43 7.63
CA PRO A 184 -30.99 16.52 7.43
C PRO A 184 -29.80 16.50 8.41
N GLU A 185 -28.73 17.19 8.01
CA GLU A 185 -27.61 17.52 8.89
C GLU A 185 -28.03 18.47 10.03
N HIS A 186 -27.65 18.11 11.26
CA HIS A 186 -27.48 19.07 12.34
C HIS A 186 -25.98 19.30 12.54
N GLY A 187 -25.56 20.54 12.26
CA GLY A 187 -24.19 20.98 12.39
C GLY A 187 -23.66 20.89 13.82
N GLY A 188 -22.41 20.44 13.91
CA GLY A 188 -21.60 20.51 15.12
C GLY A 188 -20.14 20.65 14.71
N ARG A 189 -19.64 21.88 14.70
CA ARG A 189 -18.21 22.23 14.52
C ARG A 189 -17.36 21.46 15.53
N GLY A 190 -16.36 20.71 15.07
CA GLY A 190 -15.26 20.29 15.94
C GLY A 190 -14.45 19.08 15.45
N VAL A 191 -13.17 19.35 15.16
CA VAL A 191 -12.05 18.39 15.20
C VAL A 191 -11.94 17.40 14.02
N TRP A 192 -11.21 17.83 12.98
CA TRP A 192 -10.69 16.96 11.92
C TRP A 192 -9.21 16.68 12.15
N VAL A 193 -8.85 15.85 13.14
CA VAL A 193 -7.53 15.20 13.21
C VAL A 193 -7.73 13.87 13.95
N LEU A 194 -7.13 12.79 13.41
CA LEU A 194 -7.17 11.37 13.85
C LEU A 194 -8.09 10.45 13.02
N GLY A 195 -7.84 10.39 11.70
CA GLY A 195 -8.43 9.41 10.78
C GLY A 195 -7.71 8.04 10.78
N LEU A 196 -7.72 7.34 11.92
CA LEU A 196 -7.58 5.88 11.99
C LEU A 196 -8.56 5.42 13.08
N GLY A 197 -9.61 4.69 12.69
CA GLY A 197 -10.75 4.32 13.54
C GLY A 197 -10.42 3.43 14.73
N PHE A 198 -9.75 3.98 15.74
CA PHE A 198 -9.64 3.41 17.08
C PHE A 198 -10.67 4.11 17.98
N ASN A 199 -11.55 3.32 18.59
CA ASN A 199 -12.64 3.83 19.40
C ASN A 199 -12.11 4.57 20.64
N SER A 200 -12.87 5.53 21.16
CA SER A 200 -12.61 6.15 22.48
C SER A 200 -12.45 5.13 23.62
N VAL A 201 -13.01 3.93 23.44
CA VAL A 201 -12.86 2.76 24.31
C VAL A 201 -11.41 2.22 24.33
N ASP A 202 -10.70 2.21 23.19
CA ASP A 202 -9.33 1.68 23.12
C ASP A 202 -8.31 2.62 23.79
N MET A 203 -8.56 3.93 23.72
CA MET A 203 -7.74 4.93 24.41
C MET A 203 -8.03 4.97 25.91
N SER A 204 -9.30 4.86 26.31
CA SER A 204 -9.65 4.78 27.74
C SER A 204 -9.16 3.49 28.39
N LEU A 205 -9.24 2.35 27.69
CA LEU A 205 -8.67 1.08 28.14
C LEU A 205 -7.15 1.19 28.29
N CYS A 206 -6.45 1.85 27.35
CA CYS A 206 -5.01 2.08 27.43
C CYS A 206 -4.62 2.88 28.70
N VAL A 207 -5.32 3.98 28.99
CA VAL A 207 -5.06 4.81 30.17
C VAL A 207 -5.35 4.05 31.47
N VAL A 208 -6.44 3.28 31.52
CA VAL A 208 -6.78 2.45 32.69
C VAL A 208 -5.75 1.35 32.92
N LEU A 209 -5.34 0.62 31.89
CA LEU A 209 -4.31 -0.41 31.99
C LEU A 209 -2.96 0.16 32.43
N TYR A 210 -2.61 1.35 31.94
CA TYR A 210 -1.39 2.06 32.35
C TYR A 210 -1.45 2.46 33.83
N ALA A 211 -2.55 3.06 34.28
CA ALA A 211 -2.73 3.43 35.69
C ALA A 211 -2.67 2.20 36.61
N CYS A 212 -3.34 1.10 36.25
CA CYS A 212 -3.29 -0.16 36.99
C CYS A 212 -1.86 -0.73 37.08
N SER A 213 -1.09 -0.66 36.00
CA SER A 213 0.31 -1.10 35.97
C SER A 213 1.18 -0.25 36.90
N CYS A 214 1.02 1.08 36.89
CA CYS A 214 1.72 1.97 37.80
C CYS A 214 1.38 1.70 39.27
N LEU A 215 0.10 1.50 39.59
CA LEU A 215 -0.34 1.17 40.95
C LEU A 215 0.22 -0.18 41.42
N PHE A 216 0.20 -1.20 40.56
CA PHE A 216 0.75 -2.51 40.87
C PHE A 216 2.26 -2.45 41.16
N LEU A 217 3.03 -1.70 40.35
CA LEU A 217 4.47 -1.50 40.58
C LEU A 217 4.74 -0.75 41.88
N MET A 218 3.94 0.27 42.21
CA MET A 218 4.04 0.98 43.49
C MET A 218 3.76 0.04 44.68
N LEU A 219 2.73 -0.80 44.60
CA LEU A 219 2.41 -1.78 45.64
C LEU A 219 3.52 -2.81 45.83
N LEU A 220 4.07 -3.36 44.74
CA LEU A 220 5.21 -4.27 44.81
C LEU A 220 6.43 -3.57 45.42
N PHE A 221 6.73 -2.34 45.00
CA PHE A 221 7.83 -1.56 45.56
C PHE A 221 7.67 -1.34 47.06
N PHE A 222 6.47 -0.97 47.52
CA PHE A 222 6.18 -0.81 48.95
C PHE A 222 6.25 -2.14 49.69
N PHE A 223 5.73 -3.23 49.12
CA PHE A 223 5.81 -4.56 49.71
C PHE A 223 7.27 -5.01 49.87
N PHE A 224 8.09 -4.86 48.84
CA PHE A 224 9.51 -5.18 48.89
C PHE A 224 10.28 -4.26 49.86
N LYS A 225 9.99 -2.95 49.88
CA LYS A 225 10.56 -2.01 50.85
C LYS A 225 10.15 -2.35 52.28
N PHE A 226 8.91 -2.71 52.51
CA PHE A 226 8.37 -3.03 53.82
C PHE A 226 8.89 -4.38 54.32
N ARG A 227 8.99 -5.38 53.44
CA ARG A 227 9.65 -6.66 53.75
C ARG A 227 11.14 -6.50 53.98
N SER A 228 11.83 -5.71 53.15
CA SER A 228 13.26 -5.42 53.32
C SER A 228 13.53 -4.68 54.63
N ARG A 229 12.68 -3.71 55.00
CA ARG A 229 12.76 -3.02 56.31
C ARG A 229 12.47 -3.97 57.48
N ARG A 230 11.49 -4.87 57.36
CA ARG A 230 11.20 -5.90 58.37
C ARG A 230 12.34 -6.91 58.52
N TRP A 231 12.99 -7.31 57.43
CA TRP A 231 14.19 -8.15 57.48
C TRP A 231 15.38 -7.43 58.11
N LYS A 232 15.66 -6.17 57.73
CA LYS A 232 16.72 -5.37 58.37
C LYS A 232 16.49 -5.17 59.88
N ARG A 233 15.24 -4.98 60.33
CA ARG A 233 14.91 -4.91 61.77
C ARG A 233 15.10 -6.25 62.49
N ARG A 234 14.81 -7.39 61.85
CA ARG A 234 15.05 -8.73 62.43
C ARG A 234 16.54 -9.06 62.58
N HIS A 235 17.38 -8.64 61.64
CA HIS A 235 18.85 -8.82 61.76
C HIS A 235 19.49 -7.92 62.82
N HIS A 236 18.90 -6.77 63.15
CA HIS A 236 19.37 -5.88 64.23
C HIS A 236 18.92 -6.30 65.64
N LEU A 237 17.99 -7.24 65.78
CA LEU A 237 17.48 -7.78 67.05
C LEU A 237 18.18 -9.08 67.48
N HIS A 238 19.15 -9.55 66.69
CA HIS A 238 19.88 -10.81 66.89
C HIS A 238 21.41 -10.60 67.02
N VAL A 239 21.82 -9.36 67.34
CA VAL A 239 23.19 -8.96 67.72
C VAL A 239 23.14 -8.42 69.14
#